data_AF-A0AB73ILU0-F1
#
_entry.id   AF-A0AB73ILU0-F1
#
_cell.length_a   1.000
_cell.length_b   1.000
_cell.length_c   1.000
_cell.angle_alpha   90.00
_cell.angle_beta   90.00
_cell.angle_gamma   90.00
#
_symmetry.space_group_name_H-M   'P 1'
#
loop_
_entity.id
_entity.type
_entity.pdbx_description
1 polymer ?
#
loop_
_entity_poly.entity_id
_entity_poly.type
_entity_poly.pdbx_seq_one_letter_code
_entity_poly.pdbx_strand_id
1 'polypeptide(L)'
;MESSIVRDQILNRILDTHLRGVPLNAIRLVVESGEGSSLFPIDFDIGDYIKRGNPYEATHITTGRGLFRERVAIRSESVVAGHTRVHTSHAEPVAVPRDIANALR
;
A
#
# COMPACT_ATOMS: atom_id res chain seq x y z
N MET A 1 -16.21 -11.43 -9.91
CA MET A 1 -15.57 -10.59 -8.88
C MET A 1 -14.08 -10.87 -8.98
N GLU A 2 -13.26 -9.88 -9.32
CA GLU A 2 -11.83 -10.12 -9.49
C GLU A 2 -11.19 -10.49 -8.14
N SER A 3 -10.31 -11.50 -8.15
CA SER A 3 -9.66 -12.05 -6.95
C SER A 3 -8.89 -10.97 -6.15
N SER A 4 -8.37 -9.95 -6.84
CA SER A 4 -7.69 -8.78 -6.27
C SER A 4 -8.60 -7.95 -5.35
N ILE A 5 -9.87 -7.75 -5.71
CA ILE A 5 -10.82 -6.95 -4.92
C ILE A 5 -11.07 -7.60 -3.55
N VAL A 6 -11.27 -8.92 -3.54
CA VAL A 6 -11.51 -9.68 -2.31
C VAL A 6 -10.24 -9.68 -1.44
N ARG A 7 -9.07 -9.87 -2.05
CA ARG A 7 -7.78 -9.78 -1.35
C ARG A 7 -7.57 -8.40 -0.72
N ASP A 8 -7.85 -7.33 -1.44
CA ASP A 8 -7.72 -5.95 -0.95
C ASP A 8 -8.68 -5.69 0.22
N GLN A 9 -9.93 -6.17 0.15
CA GLN A 9 -10.88 -6.06 1.27
C GLN A 9 -10.39 -6.79 2.53
N ILE A 10 -9.91 -8.02 2.37
CA ILE A 10 -9.36 -8.82 3.48
C ILE A 10 -8.13 -8.14 4.07
N LEU A 11 -7.20 -7.68 3.21
CA LEU A 11 -5.97 -7.01 3.64
C LEU A 11 -6.28 -5.74 4.43
N ASN A 12 -7.16 -4.87 3.92
CA ASN A 12 -7.56 -3.65 4.63
C ASN A 12 -8.18 -3.96 5.99
N ARG A 13 -8.98 -5.02 6.09
CA ARG A 13 -9.54 -5.46 7.38
C ARG A 13 -8.46 -5.91 8.35
N ILE A 14 -7.50 -6.71 7.90
CA ILE A 14 -6.38 -7.17 8.73
C ILE A 14 -5.54 -5.99 9.21
N LEU A 15 -5.22 -5.05 8.31
CA LEU A 15 -4.44 -3.86 8.64
C LEU A 15 -5.14 -2.99 9.68
N ASP A 16 -6.44 -2.77 9.55
CA ASP A 16 -7.20 -1.96 10.50
C ASP A 16 -7.41 -2.66 11.86
N THR A 17 -7.57 -3.98 11.87
CA THR A 17 -7.88 -4.74 13.10
C THR A 17 -6.63 -5.09 13.89
N HIS A 18 -5.53 -5.47 13.22
CA HIS A 18 -4.39 -6.11 13.86
C HIS A 18 -3.08 -5.33 13.75
N LEU A 19 -2.93 -4.50 12.71
CA LEU A 19 -1.67 -3.81 12.43
C LEU A 19 -1.83 -2.29 12.45
N ARG A 20 -2.92 -1.78 13.02
CA ARG A 20 -3.18 -0.34 13.09
C ARG A 20 -2.05 0.38 13.81
N GLY A 21 -1.58 1.47 13.22
CA GLY A 21 -0.45 2.23 13.76
C GLY A 21 0.93 1.74 13.28
N VAL A 22 1.01 0.60 12.57
CA VAL A 22 2.27 0.11 12.00
C VAL A 22 2.54 0.79 10.65
N PRO A 23 3.75 1.33 10.41
CA PRO A 23 4.15 1.87 9.11
C PRO A 23 4.03 0.82 8.00
N LEU A 24 3.40 1.16 6.87
CA LEU A 24 3.19 0.20 5.77
C LEU A 24 4.52 -0.30 5.18
N ASN A 25 5.57 0.52 5.18
CA ASN A 25 6.89 0.13 4.69
C ASN A 25 7.55 -0.98 5.53
N ALA A 26 7.09 -1.22 6.76
CA ALA A 26 7.53 -2.31 7.63
C ALA A 26 6.74 -3.60 7.42
N ILE A 27 5.65 -3.56 6.65
CA ILE A 27 4.77 -4.71 6.40
C ILE A 27 5.15 -5.36 5.06
N ARG A 28 5.12 -6.69 5.03
CA ARG A 28 5.28 -7.49 3.81
C ARG A 28 4.09 -8.44 3.70
N LEU A 29 3.45 -8.46 2.53
CA LEU A 29 2.38 -9.41 2.25
C LEU A 29 2.97 -10.60 1.49
N VAL A 30 2.97 -11.76 2.14
CA VAL A 30 3.25 -13.04 1.49
C VAL A 30 1.98 -13.86 1.48
N VAL A 31 1.62 -14.36 0.31
CA VAL A 31 0.45 -15.22 0.11
C VAL A 31 0.95 -16.60 -0.25
N GLU A 32 0.57 -17.60 0.53
CA GLU A 32 0.89 -18.99 0.29
C GLU A 32 -0.30 -19.69 -0.37
N SER A 33 -0.01 -20.46 -1.41
CA SER A 33 -0.96 -21.35 -2.08
C SER A 33 -0.34 -22.74 -2.21
N GLY A 34 -1.11 -23.72 -2.67
CA GLY A 34 -0.59 -25.06 -2.95
C GLY A 34 0.55 -25.09 -4.00
N GLU A 35 0.72 -24.01 -4.76
CA GLU A 35 1.78 -23.85 -5.77
C GLU A 35 3.03 -23.15 -5.21
N GLY A 36 2.99 -22.66 -3.98
CA GLY A 36 4.11 -21.99 -3.29
C GLY A 36 3.74 -20.63 -2.72
N SER A 37 4.75 -19.89 -2.27
CA SER A 37 4.58 -18.57 -1.65
C SER A 37 4.95 -17.46 -2.63
N SER A 38 4.12 -16.42 -2.71
CA SER A 38 4.33 -15.22 -3.53
C SER A 38 4.29 -13.96 -2.68
N LEU A 39 5.22 -13.03 -2.90
CA LEU A 39 5.21 -11.74 -2.24
C LEU A 39 4.44 -10.73 -3.10
N PHE A 40 3.54 -9.98 -2.47
CA PHE A 40 2.77 -8.93 -3.12
C PHE A 40 3.21 -7.56 -2.60
N PRO A 41 3.64 -6.65 -3.49
CA PRO A 41 3.77 -5.24 -3.16
C PRO A 41 2.44 -4.68 -2.63
N ILE A 42 2.53 -3.84 -1.60
CA ILE A 42 1.38 -3.13 -1.03
C ILE A 42 1.50 -1.66 -1.44
N ASP A 43 0.54 -1.21 -2.23
CA ASP A 43 0.36 0.21 -2.52
C ASP A 43 -0.78 0.77 -1.67
N PHE A 44 -0.80 2.09 -1.49
CA PHE A 44 -1.85 2.79 -0.77
C PHE A 44 -2.60 3.76 -1.68
N ASP A 45 -3.88 3.95 -1.40
CA ASP A 45 -4.74 4.89 -2.12
C ASP A 45 -4.41 6.32 -1.66
N ILE A 46 -3.67 7.05 -2.50
CA ILE A 46 -3.29 8.46 -2.25
C ILE A 46 -4.53 9.35 -2.09
N GLY A 47 -5.61 9.07 -2.83
CA GLY A 47 -6.85 9.84 -2.74
C GLY A 47 -7.53 9.65 -1.38
N ASP A 48 -7.60 8.42 -0.89
CA ASP A 48 -8.09 8.11 0.47
C ASP A 48 -7.16 8.69 1.54
N TYR A 49 -5.84 8.58 1.36
CA TYR A 49 -4.83 9.16 2.27
C TYR A 49 -5.04 10.66 2.48
N ILE A 50 -5.20 11.43 1.40
CA ILE A 50 -5.43 12.88 1.44
C ILE A 50 -6.82 13.19 2.03
N LYS A 51 -7.88 12.47 1.61
CA LYS A 51 -9.24 12.67 2.13
C LYS A 51 -9.37 12.49 3.63
N ARG A 52 -8.53 11.63 4.22
CA ARG A 52 -8.46 11.38 5.66
C ARG A 52 -7.64 12.42 6.44
N GLY A 53 -7.06 13.40 5.76
CA GLY A 53 -6.28 14.48 6.38
C GLY A 53 -4.90 14.05 6.86
N ASN A 54 -4.35 12.96 6.32
CA ASN A 54 -2.99 12.54 6.65
C ASN A 54 -1.97 13.57 6.11
N PRO A 55 -0.80 13.72 6.75
CA PRO A 55 0.17 14.77 6.39
C PRO A 55 0.80 14.50 5.02
N TYR A 56 0.85 15.54 4.18
CA TYR A 56 1.57 15.56 2.91
C TYR A 56 2.06 16.97 2.60
N GLU A 57 3.12 17.06 1.80
CA GLU A 57 3.61 18.32 1.25
C GLU A 57 3.12 18.47 -0.19
N ALA A 58 2.58 19.63 -0.54
CA ALA A 58 2.09 19.92 -1.87
C ALA A 58 2.77 21.16 -2.46
N THR A 59 3.38 21.00 -3.62
CA THR A 59 3.93 22.12 -4.40
C THR A 59 3.07 22.33 -5.64
N HIS A 60 2.51 23.53 -5.78
CA HIS A 60 1.80 23.93 -6.98
C HIS A 60 2.80 24.33 -8.06
N ILE A 61 2.77 23.63 -9.18
CA ILE A 61 3.60 23.87 -10.35
C ILE A 61 2.69 24.44 -11.44
N THR A 62 2.83 25.74 -11.73
CA THR A 62 2.11 26.38 -12.83
C THR A 62 2.55 25.74 -14.14
N THR A 63 1.60 25.22 -14.90
CA THR A 63 1.82 24.74 -16.26
C THR A 63 1.27 25.78 -17.25
N GLY A 64 1.76 25.77 -18.49
CA GLY A 64 1.32 26.73 -19.50
C GLY A 64 -0.21 26.73 -19.68
N ARG A 65 -0.77 27.89 -20.08
CA ARG A 65 -2.22 28.11 -20.31
C ARG A 65 -3.11 28.11 -19.06
N GLY A 66 -2.58 28.49 -17.90
CA GLY A 66 -3.39 28.65 -16.67
C GLY A 66 -3.79 27.33 -16.01
N LEU A 67 -3.16 26.22 -16.43
CA LEU A 67 -3.27 24.93 -15.78
C LEU A 67 -2.29 24.88 -14.61
N PHE A 68 -2.61 24.09 -13.59
CA PHE A 68 -1.72 23.83 -12.46
C PHE A 68 -1.55 22.33 -12.31
N ARG A 69 -0.32 21.90 -12.04
CA ARG A 69 0.00 20.54 -11.63
C ARG A 69 0.40 20.59 -10.16
N GLU A 70 -0.16 19.72 -9.36
CA GLU A 70 0.28 19.56 -7.97
C GLU A 70 1.31 18.43 -7.88
N ARG A 71 2.43 18.70 -7.22
CA ARG A 71 3.39 17.67 -6.82
C ARG A 71 3.17 17.38 -5.34
N VAL A 72 2.76 16.15 -5.04
CA VAL A 72 2.56 15.67 -3.68
C VAL A 72 3.79 14.87 -3.24
N ALA A 73 4.36 15.21 -2.09
CA ALA A 73 5.41 14.46 -1.41
C ALA A 73 4.87 13.93 -0.09
N ILE A 74 4.97 12.61 0.10
CA ILE A 74 4.53 11.91 1.30
C ILE A 74 5.75 11.21 1.90
N ARG A 75 5.97 11.43 3.19
CA ARG A 75 6.98 10.72 3.96
C ARG A 75 6.51 9.28 4.16
N SER A 76 7.34 8.30 3.80
CA SER A 76 6.96 6.88 3.81
C SER A 76 6.53 6.39 5.21
N GLU A 77 7.13 6.94 6.26
CA GLU A 77 6.84 6.67 7.66
C GLU A 77 5.47 7.21 8.11
N SER A 78 4.94 8.21 7.40
CA SER A 78 3.60 8.76 7.65
C SER A 78 2.49 7.89 7.04
N VAL A 79 2.84 6.94 6.17
CA VAL A 79 1.88 6.00 5.59
C VAL A 79 1.73 4.81 6.53
N VAL A 80 0.64 4.84 7.31
CA VAL A 80 0.41 3.92 8.41
C VAL A 80 -0.83 3.05 8.17
N ALA A 81 -0.75 1.78 8.53
CA ALA A 81 -1.87 0.85 8.48
C ALA A 81 -3.09 1.35 9.26
N GLY A 82 -4.27 1.24 8.65
CA GLY A 82 -5.55 1.73 9.19
C GLY A 82 -5.82 3.22 8.95
N HIS A 83 -4.81 4.01 8.56
CA HIS A 83 -4.95 5.44 8.25
C HIS A 83 -5.20 5.73 6.78
N THR A 84 -5.02 4.74 5.92
CA THR A 84 -5.31 4.79 4.49
C THR A 84 -5.67 3.40 3.99
N ARG A 85 -6.49 3.34 2.94
CA ARG A 85 -6.74 2.08 2.22
C ARG A 85 -5.50 1.65 1.45
N VAL A 86 -5.33 0.35 1.34
CA VAL A 86 -4.30 -0.31 0.54
C VAL A 86 -4.90 -1.11 -0.60
N HIS A 87 -4.11 -1.33 -1.64
CA HIS A 87 -4.49 -2.19 -2.74
C HIS A 87 -3.28 -2.92 -3.30
N THR A 88 -3.56 -4.07 -3.89
CA THR A 88 -2.60 -4.98 -4.52
C THR A 88 -3.01 -5.29 -5.96
N SER A 89 -4.08 -4.64 -6.45
CA SER A 89 -4.75 -4.93 -7.72
C SER A 89 -3.86 -4.65 -8.94
N HIS A 90 -2.90 -3.72 -8.80
CA HIS A 90 -1.92 -3.39 -9.83
C HIS A 90 -0.54 -4.01 -9.58
N ALA A 91 -0.38 -4.77 -8.49
CA ALA A 91 0.89 -5.33 -8.08
C ALA A 91 1.09 -6.72 -8.70
N GLU A 92 2.17 -6.89 -9.46
CA GLU A 92 2.59 -8.20 -9.93
C GLU A 92 3.19 -9.01 -8.78
N PRO A 93 2.82 -10.30 -8.62
CA PRO A 93 3.45 -11.16 -7.64
C PRO A 93 4.94 -11.31 -7.93
N VAL A 94 5.77 -11.16 -6.90
CA VAL A 94 7.21 -11.39 -6.99
C VAL A 94 7.61 -12.62 -6.19
N ALA A 95 8.70 -13.26 -6.61
CA ALA A 95 9.27 -14.39 -5.88
C ALA A 95 9.66 -13.94 -4.46
N VAL A 96 9.34 -14.77 -3.46
CA VAL A 96 9.69 -14.48 -2.06
C VAL A 96 11.21 -14.54 -1.90
N PRO A 97 11.85 -13.45 -1.43
CA PRO A 97 13.28 -13.43 -1.11
C PRO A 97 13.68 -14.56 -0.14
N ARG A 98 14.91 -15.09 -0.28
CA ARG A 98 15.35 -16.27 0.49
C ARG A 98 15.35 -16.06 2.00
N ASP A 99 15.71 -14.86 2.45
CA ASP A 99 15.68 -14.45 3.85
C ASP A 99 14.25 -14.49 4.41
N ILE A 100 13.29 -13.93 3.68
CA ILE A 100 11.86 -13.98 4.06
C ILE A 100 11.36 -15.42 4.03
N ALA A 101 11.68 -16.19 2.99
CA ALA A 101 11.28 -17.58 2.88
C ALA A 101 11.82 -18.45 4.02
N ASN A 102 13.03 -18.16 4.51
CA ASN A 102 13.61 -18.85 5.66
C ASN A 102 12.91 -18.47 6.98
N ALA A 103 12.47 -17.22 7.13
CA ALA A 103 11.77 -16.75 8.32
C ALA A 103 10.32 -17.26 8.42
N LEU A 104 9.75 -17.75 7.31
CA LEU A 104 8.40 -18.35 7.26
C LEU A 104 8.37 -19.85 7.59
N ARG A 105 9.54 -20.50 7.74
CA ARG A 105 9.68 -21.92 8.12
C ARG A 105 9.79 -22.08 9.63
#